data_AF-I3CNK9-F1
#
_entry.id   AF-I3CNK9-F1
#
_cell.length_a   1.000
_cell.length_b   1.000
_cell.length_c   1.000
_cell.angle_alpha   90.00
_cell.angle_beta   90.00
_cell.angle_gamma   90.00
#
_symmetry.space_group_name_H-M   'P 1'
#
loop_
_entity.id
_entity.type
_entity.pdbx_description
1 polymer ?
#
loop_
_entity_poly.entity_id
_entity_poly.type
_entity_poly.pdbx_seq_one_letter_code
_entity_poly.pdbx_strand_id
1 'polypeptide(L)' 'MNYDYRQRPRRQDMAPQFAENGSIYVFRPEQLLASGNRLSGKIALYKMDEDAALDIDSLVDMQIAEALLAGRRGLK' A
#
# COMPACT_ATOMS: atom_id res chain seq x y z
N MET A 1 8.59 14.73 -9.43
CA MET A 1 7.24 14.70 -10.03
C MET A 1 7.24 13.59 -11.08
N ASN A 2 6.62 12.44 -10.82
CA ASN A 2 6.71 11.23 -11.67
C ASN A 2 5.74 11.25 -12.87
N TYR A 3 5.31 12.43 -13.31
CA TYR A 3 4.22 12.59 -14.29
C TYR A 3 4.55 13.69 -15.30
N ASP A 4 4.79 13.31 -16.56
CA ASP A 4 4.83 14.24 -17.70
C ASP A 4 3.45 14.27 -18.36
N TYR A 5 2.72 15.37 -18.21
CA TYR A 5 1.39 15.51 -18.79
C TYR A 5 1.40 15.56 -20.33
N ARG A 6 2.56 15.80 -20.95
CA ARG A 6 2.73 15.85 -22.41
C ARG A 6 2.97 14.46 -23.00
N GLN A 7 3.37 13.50 -22.17
CA GLN A 7 3.61 12.11 -22.53
C GLN A 7 2.89 11.24 -21.51
N ARG A 8 1.60 11.02 -21.77
CA ARG A 8 0.71 10.23 -20.89
C ARG A 8 0.62 8.79 -21.40
N PRO A 9 1.57 7.91 -21.04
CA PRO A 9 1.45 6.49 -21.37
C PRO A 9 0.19 5.91 -20.70
N ARG A 10 -0.34 4.83 -21.28
CA ARG A 10 -1.41 4.07 -20.62
C ARG A 10 -0.83 3.44 -19.34
N ARG A 11 -1.64 3.25 -18.30
CA ARG A 11 -1.17 2.73 -17.01
C ARG A 11 -0.43 1.39 -17.13
N GLN A 12 -0.88 0.52 -18.03
CA GLN A 12 -0.25 -0.78 -18.29
C GLN A 12 1.12 -0.69 -18.98
N ASP A 13 1.43 0.44 -19.61
CA ASP A 13 2.73 0.67 -20.27
C ASP A 13 3.73 1.37 -19.31
N MET A 14 3.28 1.78 -18.12
CA MET A 14 4.12 2.41 -17.11
C MET A 14 4.91 1.36 -16.33
N ALA A 15 6.11 1.74 -15.88
CA ALA A 15 6.82 0.93 -14.88
C ALA A 15 5.98 0.79 -13.60
N PRO A 16 6.07 -0.34 -12.88
CA PRO A 16 5.35 -0.53 -11.63
C PRO A 16 5.61 0.59 -10.63
N GLN A 17 4.55 1.10 -10.04
CA GLN A 17 4.62 2.09 -8.96
C GLN A 17 4.07 1.47 -7.68
N PHE A 18 4.64 1.86 -6.56
CA PHE A 18 4.27 1.36 -5.24
C PHE A 18 3.95 2.53 -4.31
N ALA A 19 2.96 2.33 -3.46
CA ALA A 19 2.60 3.23 -2.38
C ALA A 19 2.56 2.44 -1.07
N GLU A 20 2.93 3.09 0.04
CA GLU A 20 2.65 2.56 1.38
C GLU A 20 1.14 2.47 1.57
N ASN A 21 0.66 1.37 2.15
CA ASN A 21 -0.77 1.07 2.30
C ASN A 21 -1.22 1.01 3.76
N GLY A 22 -0.44 1.59 4.69
CA GLY A 22 -0.82 1.64 6.11
C GLY A 22 -0.74 0.31 6.87
N SER A 23 -0.65 -0.84 6.19
CA SER A 23 -0.90 -2.15 6.81
C SER A 23 0.18 -2.62 7.79
N ILE A 24 1.45 -2.67 7.34
CA ILE A 24 2.54 -3.28 8.12
C ILE A 24 3.80 -2.44 7.99
N TYR A 25 4.41 -2.13 9.14
CA TYR A 25 5.71 -1.49 9.23
C TYR A 25 6.63 -2.32 10.14
N VAL A 26 7.79 -2.71 9.64
CA VAL A 26 8.80 -3.46 10.39
C VAL A 26 10.11 -2.69 10.37
N PHE A 27 10.65 -2.38 11.54
CA PHE A 27 11.88 -1.61 11.71
C PHE A 27 12.73 -2.18 12.83
N ARG A 28 14.03 -1.86 12.80
CA ARG A 28 14.92 -2.11 13.94
C ARG A 28 14.67 -1.03 15.00
N PRO A 29 14.45 -1.38 16.28
CA PRO A 29 14.16 -0.39 17.33
C PRO A 29 15.21 0.71 17.42
N GLU A 30 16.49 0.37 17.30
CA GLU A 30 17.60 1.32 17.44
C GLU A 30 17.57 2.37 16.32
N GLN A 31 17.18 1.95 15.11
CA GLN A 31 17.10 2.85 13.94
C GLN A 31 15.90 3.79 14.05
N LEU A 32 14.74 3.30 14.53
CA LEU A 32 13.58 4.17 14.77
C LEU A 32 13.90 5.21 15.85
N LEU A 33 14.50 4.79 16.97
CA LEU A 33 14.84 5.71 18.07
C LEU A 33 15.88 6.75 17.65
N ALA A 34 16.91 6.36 16.89
CA ALA A 34 17.95 7.28 16.44
C ALA A 34 17.48 8.27 15.37
N SER A 35 16.60 7.83 14.45
CA SER A 35 16.17 8.64 13.30
C SER A 35 14.85 9.38 13.53
N GLY A 36 14.03 8.93 14.48
CA GLY A 36 12.65 9.39 14.65
C GLY A 36 11.74 9.06 13.45
N ASN A 37 12.18 8.15 12.56
CA ASN A 37 11.47 7.85 11.32
C ASN A 37 11.37 6.33 11.08
N ARG A 38 10.17 5.88 10.70
CA ARG A 38 9.88 4.48 10.33
C ARG A 38 10.62 4.03 9.06
N LEU A 39 11.01 4.98 8.21
CA LEU A 39 11.83 4.73 7.02
C LEU A 39 13.28 5.13 7.33
N SER A 40 14.10 4.14 7.70
CA SER A 40 15.50 4.36 8.07
C SER A 40 16.39 3.16 7.71
N GLY A 41 17.69 3.43 7.49
CA GLY A 41 18.67 2.42 7.11
C GLY A 41 18.40 1.81 5.73
N LYS A 42 18.45 0.47 5.63
CA LYS A 42 18.11 -0.26 4.40
C LYS A 42 16.60 -0.46 4.32
N ILE A 43 15.97 0.22 3.37
CA ILE A 43 14.52 0.17 3.13
C ILE A 43 14.21 -0.91 2.09
N ALA A 44 13.17 -1.69 2.36
CA ALA A 44 12.59 -2.66 1.43
C ALA A 44 11.07 -2.58 1.53
N LEU A 45 10.37 -2.99 0.47
CA LEU A 45 8.91 -3.08 0.44
C LEU A 45 8.47 -4.54 0.33
N TYR A 46 7.30 -4.85 0.90
CA TYR A 46 6.59 -6.09 0.67
C TYR A 46 5.34 -5.76 -0.15
N LYS A 47 5.25 -6.32 -1.37
CA LYS A 47 4.10 -6.07 -2.25
C LYS A 47 2.90 -6.88 -1.76
N MET A 48 1.82 -6.17 -1.41
CA MET A 48 0.52 -6.77 -1.07
C MET A 48 -0.43 -6.69 -2.27
N ASP A 49 -1.53 -7.46 -2.21
CA ASP A 49 -2.62 -7.34 -3.17
C ASP A 49 -3.29 -5.96 -3.06
N GLU A 50 -3.86 -5.46 -4.16
CA GLU A 50 -4.41 -4.10 -4.24
C GLU A 50 -5.55 -3.85 -3.25
N ASP A 51 -6.37 -4.88 -2.99
CA ASP A 51 -7.48 -4.82 -2.04
C ASP A 51 -7.02 -4.76 -0.57
N ALA A 52 -5.75 -5.09 -0.28
CA ALA A 52 -5.14 -4.86 1.02
C ALA A 52 -4.75 -3.39 1.25
N ALA A 53 -4.92 -2.50 0.27
CA ALA A 53 -4.69 -1.06 0.42
C ALA A 53 -5.94 -0.27 0.85
N LEU A 54 -7.06 -0.95 1.10
CA LEU A 54 -8.25 -0.32 1.67
C LEU A 54 -8.05 -0.04 3.17
N ASP A 55 -7.93 1.24 3.53
CA ASP A 55 -8.03 1.70 4.91
C ASP A 55 -9.50 1.90 5.30
N ILE A 56 -9.85 1.57 6.55
CA ILE A 56 -11.22 1.68 7.07
C ILE A 56 -11.33 2.92 7.95
N ASP A 57 -11.70 4.05 7.35
CA ASP A 57 -11.89 5.33 8.04
C ASP A 57 -13.37 5.70 8.21
N SER A 58 -14.26 5.03 7.48
CA SER A 58 -15.70 5.29 7.48
C SER A 58 -16.53 4.00 7.45
N LEU A 59 -17.84 4.15 7.69
CA LEU A 59 -18.78 3.03 7.56
C LEU A 59 -18.88 2.49 6.12
N VAL A 60 -18.65 3.33 5.12
CA VAL A 60 -18.62 2.90 3.71
C VAL A 60 -17.42 2.01 3.46
N ASP A 61 -16.25 2.37 3.99
CA ASP A 61 -15.03 1.55 3.85
C ASP A 61 -15.21 0.19 4.50
N MET A 62 -15.87 0.15 5.66
CA MET A 62 -16.20 -1.11 6.35
C MET A 62 -17.07 -2.03 5.48
N GLN A 63 -18.11 -1.49 4.84
CA GLN A 63 -18.97 -2.27 3.93
C GLN A 63 -18.19 -2.81 2.73
N ILE A 64 -17.27 -2.03 2.18
CA ILE A 64 -16.41 -2.47 1.07
C ILE A 64 -15.48 -3.59 1.54
N ALA A 65 -14.85 -3.44 2.71
CA ALA A 65 -13.97 -4.45 3.29
C ALA A 65 -14.70 -5.79 3.53
N GLU A 66 -15.93 -5.74 4.02
CA GLU A 66 -16.78 -6.92 4.20
C GLU A 66 -17.09 -7.62 2.87
N ALA A 67 -17.42 -6.86 1.83
CA ALA A 67 -17.68 -7.40 0.50
C ALA A 67 -16.44 -8.08 -0.11
N LEU A 68 -15.27 -7.44 0.01
CA LEU A 68 -13.99 -8.01 -0.42
C LEU A 68 -13.68 -9.30 0.33
N LEU A 69 -13.88 -9.32 1.66
CA LEU A 69 -13.67 -10.50 2.48
C LEU A 69 -14.61 -11.65 2.11
N ALA A 70 -15.89 -11.35 1.83
CA ALA A 70 -16.86 -12.34 1.37
C ALA A 70 -16.46 -12.96 0.02
N GLY A 71 -16.03 -12.12 -0.93
CA GLY A 71 -15.52 -12.57 -2.24
C GLY A 71 -14.33 -13.52 -2.10
N ARG A 72 -13.38 -13.21 -1.21
CA ARG A 72 -12.23 -14.10 -0.91
C ARG A 72 -12.65 -15.44 -0.30
N ARG A 73 -13.70 -15.46 0.53
CA ARG A 73 -14.20 -16.69 1.17
C ARG A 73 -15.00 -17.58 0.22
N GLY A 74 -15.69 -17.00 -0.77
CA GLY A 74 -16.46 -17.73 -1.78
C GLY A 74 -15.62 -18.36 -2.90
N LEU A 75 -14.32 -18.10 -2.94
CA LEU A 75 -13.35 -18.72 -3.87
C LEU A 75 -12.77 -20.06 -3.33
N LYS A 76 -13.46 -20.71 -2.39
CA LYS A 76 -13.15 -22.06 -1.91
C LYS A 76 -14.09 -23.10 -2.50
#